data_AF-A0A939BR42-F1
#
_entry.id   AF-A0A939BR42-F1
#
_cell.length_a   1.000
_cell.length_b   1.000
_cell.length_c   1.000
_cell.angle_alpha   90.00
_cell.angle_beta   90.00
_cell.angle_gamma   90.00
#
_symmetry.space_group_name_H-M   'P 1'
#
loop_
_entity.id
_entity.type
_entity.pdbx_description
1 polymer ?
#
loop_
_entity_poly.entity_id
_entity_poly.type
_entity_poly.pdbx_seq_one_letter_code
_entity_poly.pdbx_strand_id
1 'polypeptide(L)'
;MAINEGMFTSNTDLWETPQDFFDKLNEEFGFELDVCALPENAKCERYFTPDTNGLAQEWTGVCWMNPPYGRQIGKWVQKAYESSLKGATVVCLVPARTDARWWHDYCMKGEIRLVRGRLKFGGSKWNAPFPNAVVIFGKNARINTIISIA
;
A
#
# COMPACT_ATOMS: atom_id res chain seq x y z
N MET A 1 -8.59 -31.67 17.83
CA MET A 1 -8.84 -30.67 16.79
C MET A 1 -7.49 -30.14 16.34
N ALA A 2 -7.11 -30.35 15.08
CA ALA A 2 -5.84 -29.87 14.55
C ALA A 2 -5.95 -28.35 14.37
N ILE A 3 -5.02 -27.62 15.00
CA ILE A 3 -4.87 -26.19 14.83
C ILE A 3 -4.32 -26.00 13.41
N ASN A 4 -5.02 -25.21 12.60
CA ASN A 4 -4.60 -24.92 11.23
C ASN A 4 -3.36 -23.99 11.32
N GLU A 5 -2.15 -24.54 11.26
CA GLU A 5 -0.87 -23.82 11.40
C GLU A 5 -0.66 -22.71 10.35
N GLY A 6 -1.53 -22.60 9.33
CA GLY A 6 -1.47 -21.57 8.30
C GLY A 6 -2.07 -20.20 8.68
N MET A 7 -2.50 -19.97 9.93
CA MET A 7 -3.23 -18.74 10.27
C MET A 7 -2.36 -17.55 10.72
N PHE A 8 -1.05 -17.71 10.95
CA PHE A 8 -0.19 -16.61 11.43
C PHE A 8 1.29 -16.66 11.02
N THR A 9 1.66 -17.38 9.96
CA THR A 9 3.06 -17.41 9.48
C THR A 9 3.24 -16.53 8.24
N SER A 10 3.81 -15.34 8.45
CA SER A 10 4.30 -14.43 7.42
C SER A 10 5.57 -15.02 6.79
N ASN A 11 5.41 -15.96 5.86
CA ASN A 11 6.57 -16.57 5.19
C ASN A 11 7.31 -15.58 4.27
N THR A 12 6.68 -14.46 3.88
CA THR A 12 7.35 -13.26 3.38
C THR A 12 6.57 -12.01 3.79
N ASP A 13 7.27 -10.96 4.23
CA ASP A 13 6.65 -9.64 4.46
C ASP A 13 6.59 -8.80 3.16
N LEU A 14 7.33 -9.23 2.14
CA LEU A 14 7.43 -8.60 0.83
C LEU A 14 6.48 -9.27 -0.14
N TRP A 15 5.50 -8.51 -0.63
CA TRP A 15 4.47 -8.97 -1.54
C TRP A 15 4.50 -8.12 -2.79
N GLU A 16 4.95 -8.67 -3.90
CA GLU A 16 4.96 -7.93 -5.17
C GLU A 16 3.52 -7.74 -5.69
N THR A 17 3.13 -6.49 -5.95
CA THR A 17 1.83 -6.12 -6.50
C THR A 17 1.60 -6.78 -7.86
N PRO A 18 0.41 -7.36 -8.13
CA PRO A 18 0.03 -7.76 -9.48
C PRO A 18 0.24 -6.61 -10.48
N GLN A 19 0.91 -6.87 -11.60
CA GLN A 19 1.31 -5.81 -12.53
C GLN A 19 0.09 -5.08 -13.12
N ASP A 20 -0.94 -5.82 -13.51
CA ASP A 20 -2.19 -5.28 -14.05
C ASP A 20 -2.92 -4.35 -13.07
N PHE A 21 -2.88 -4.68 -11.78
CA PHE A 21 -3.44 -3.84 -10.73
C PHE A 21 -2.64 -2.55 -10.54
N PHE A 22 -1.31 -2.65 -10.55
CA PHE A 22 -0.43 -1.47 -10.51
C PHE A 22 -0.64 -0.58 -11.74
N ASP A 23 -0.66 -1.15 -12.94
CA ASP A 23 -0.75 -0.41 -14.21
C ASP A 23 -2.02 0.44 -14.30
N LYS A 24 -3.17 -0.11 -13.86
CA LYS A 24 -4.44 0.66 -13.81
C LYS A 24 -4.37 1.88 -12.90
N LEU A 25 -3.72 1.73 -11.74
CA LEU A 25 -3.54 2.86 -10.82
C LEU A 25 -2.48 3.82 -11.35
N ASN A 26 -1.45 3.31 -12.02
CA ASN A 26 -0.41 4.13 -12.63
C ASN A 26 -0.95 4.96 -13.79
N GLU A 27 -1.86 4.41 -14.60
CA GLU A 27 -2.56 5.14 -15.66
C GLU A 27 -3.38 6.31 -15.09
N GLU A 28 -3.99 6.14 -13.91
CA GLU A 28 -4.77 7.19 -13.25
C GLU A 28 -3.90 8.25 -12.57
N PHE A 29 -2.86 7.83 -11.86
CA PHE A 29 -2.12 8.70 -10.94
C PHE A 29 -0.76 9.17 -11.48
N GLY A 30 -0.13 8.41 -12.38
CA GLY A 30 1.21 8.68 -12.93
C GLY A 30 2.30 8.59 -11.87
N PHE A 31 2.56 7.39 -11.36
CA PHE A 31 3.54 7.18 -10.28
C PHE A 31 4.96 7.54 -10.71
N GLU A 32 5.65 8.28 -9.84
CA GLU A 32 7.02 8.75 -10.02
C GLU A 32 8.00 8.06 -9.06
N LEU A 33 7.52 7.59 -7.91
CA LEU A 33 8.33 7.08 -6.80
C LEU A 33 7.69 5.86 -6.14
N ASP A 34 8.44 4.76 -6.03
CA ASP A 34 8.07 3.59 -5.22
C ASP A 34 8.79 3.64 -3.86
N VAL A 35 8.05 3.92 -2.79
CA VAL A 35 8.67 4.30 -1.50
C VAL A 35 9.17 3.12 -0.67
N CYS A 36 8.88 1.88 -1.10
CA CYS A 36 9.23 0.67 -0.36
C CYS A 36 9.34 -0.54 -1.29
N ALA A 37 10.41 -0.58 -2.08
CA ALA A 37 10.69 -1.61 -3.06
C ALA A 37 11.98 -2.38 -2.78
N LEU A 38 12.19 -3.44 -3.55
CA LEU A 38 13.49 -4.03 -3.83
C LEU A 38 13.87 -3.73 -5.30
N PRO A 39 15.17 -3.69 -5.65
CA PRO A 39 15.58 -3.44 -7.03
C PRO A 39 14.89 -4.34 -8.07
N GLU A 40 14.64 -5.59 -7.73
CA GLU A 40 14.01 -6.60 -8.58
C GLU A 40 12.50 -6.45 -8.74
N ASN A 41 11.82 -5.69 -7.88
CA ASN A 41 10.35 -5.56 -7.87
C ASN A 41 9.84 -4.11 -7.89
N ALA A 42 10.75 -3.15 -8.00
CA ALA A 42 10.43 -1.72 -8.06
C ALA A 42 9.45 -1.44 -9.20
N LYS A 43 8.39 -0.69 -8.90
CA LYS A 43 7.37 -0.33 -9.88
C LYS A 43 7.59 1.04 -10.54
N CYS A 44 8.58 1.80 -10.05
CA CYS A 44 8.97 3.12 -10.56
C CYS A 44 10.49 3.17 -10.77
N GLU A 45 10.96 4.05 -11.67
CA GLU A 45 12.40 4.26 -11.87
C GLU A 45 13.09 4.80 -10.61
N ARG A 46 12.42 5.69 -9.87
CA ARG A 46 12.85 6.14 -8.54
C ARG A 46 12.21 5.24 -7.50
N TYR A 47 13.03 4.69 -6.61
CA TYR A 47 12.54 3.88 -5.51
C TYR A 47 13.46 3.90 -4.29
N PHE A 48 12.91 3.53 -3.14
CA PHE A 48 13.70 3.29 -1.92
C PHE A 48 13.74 1.82 -1.58
N THR A 49 14.90 1.38 -1.09
CA THR A 49 15.17 0.02 -0.65
C THR A 49 15.20 -0.05 0.88
N PRO A 50 15.22 -1.25 1.48
CA PRO A 50 15.47 -1.39 2.91
C PRO A 50 16.76 -0.68 3.36
N ASP A 51 17.81 -0.70 2.54
CA ASP A 51 19.10 -0.07 2.84
C ASP A 51 19.01 1.46 2.85
N THR A 52 18.21 2.05 1.95
CA THR A 52 17.98 3.52 1.92
C THR A 52 16.86 3.97 2.86
N ASN A 53 16.16 3.03 3.51
CA ASN A 53 15.13 3.26 4.51
C ASN A 53 14.09 4.31 4.05
N GLY A 54 13.12 3.90 3.25
CA GLY A 54 12.09 4.79 2.71
C GLY A 54 11.34 5.64 3.74
N LEU A 55 11.19 5.19 5.00
CA LEU A 55 10.56 5.99 6.07
C LEU A 55 11.39 7.22 6.47
N ALA A 56 12.71 7.16 6.32
CA ALA A 56 13.62 8.27 6.61
C ALA A 56 13.74 9.27 5.45
N GLN A 57 13.25 8.92 4.26
CA GLN A 57 13.38 9.73 3.06
C GLN A 57 12.27 10.78 2.93
N GLU A 58 12.52 11.79 2.10
CA GLU A 58 11.49 12.72 1.65
C GLU A 58 10.69 12.10 0.49
N TRP A 59 9.36 12.18 0.56
CA TRP A 59 8.47 11.67 -0.48
C TRP A 59 7.88 12.87 -1.22
N THR A 60 8.16 12.96 -2.51
CA THR A 60 7.75 14.07 -3.39
C THR A 60 7.16 13.52 -4.69
N GLY A 61 6.28 14.31 -5.32
CA GLY A 61 5.56 13.89 -6.54
C GLY A 61 4.42 12.92 -6.22
N VAL A 62 4.14 12.02 -7.16
CA VAL A 62 3.14 10.95 -7.00
C VAL A 62 3.82 9.64 -6.58
N CYS A 63 3.54 9.19 -5.36
CA CYS A 63 4.19 8.07 -4.72
C CYS A 63 3.29 6.82 -4.70
N TRP A 64 3.84 5.68 -5.10
CA TRP A 64 3.31 4.36 -4.84
C TRP A 64 3.85 3.81 -3.52
N MET A 65 2.98 3.27 -2.68
CA MET A 65 3.35 2.66 -1.41
C MET A 65 2.68 1.29 -1.28
N ASN A 66 3.47 0.23 -1.24
CA ASN A 66 3.04 -1.13 -0.92
C ASN A 66 4.03 -1.70 0.11
N PRO A 67 3.80 -1.46 1.41
CA PRO A 67 4.85 -1.59 2.42
C PRO A 67 5.06 -3.07 2.76
N PRO A 68 6.14 -3.43 3.46
CA PRO A 68 6.20 -4.76 4.06
C PRO A 68 5.02 -4.97 5.02
N TYR A 69 4.30 -6.09 4.86
CA TYR A 69 3.06 -6.35 5.59
C TYR A 69 3.41 -6.83 6.99
N GLY A 70 2.98 -6.11 8.02
CA GLY A 70 3.29 -6.49 9.39
C GLY A 70 3.12 -5.35 10.38
N ARG A 71 3.92 -5.38 11.46
CA ARG A 71 3.78 -4.45 12.60
C ARG A 71 4.06 -2.99 12.26
N GLN A 72 4.72 -2.71 11.14
CA GLN A 72 5.13 -1.36 10.75
C GLN A 72 4.16 -0.65 9.81
N ILE A 73 3.09 -1.29 9.32
CA ILE A 73 2.12 -0.68 8.38
C ILE A 73 1.65 0.69 8.88
N GLY A 74 1.34 0.82 10.17
CA GLY A 74 0.90 2.09 10.74
C GLY A 74 1.91 3.24 10.57
N LYS A 75 3.22 2.96 10.61
CA LYS A 75 4.27 3.97 10.38
C LYS A 75 4.30 4.41 8.92
N TRP A 76 4.15 3.48 7.99
CA TRP A 76 4.09 3.76 6.55
C TRP A 76 2.87 4.61 6.18
N VAL A 77 1.70 4.26 6.71
CA VAL A 77 0.46 5.02 6.47
C VAL A 77 0.54 6.42 7.12
N GLN A 78 1.08 6.52 8.33
CA GLN A 78 1.34 7.82 8.97
C GLN A 78 2.23 8.68 8.07
N LYS A 79 3.37 8.13 7.60
CA LYS A 79 4.32 8.83 6.73
C LYS A 79 3.71 9.21 5.39
N ALA A 80 2.83 8.39 4.83
CA ALA A 80 2.07 8.70 3.62
C ALA A 80 1.17 9.92 3.82
N TYR A 81 0.40 9.93 4.91
CA TYR A 81 -0.45 11.07 5.28
C TYR A 81 0.39 12.34 5.50
N GLU A 82 1.45 12.28 6.30
CA GLU A 82 2.32 13.42 6.58
C GLU A 82 3.01 13.97 5.33
N SER A 83 3.48 13.10 4.44
CA SER A 83 4.07 13.51 3.16
C SER A 83 3.04 14.18 2.26
N SER A 84 1.78 13.74 2.31
CA SER A 84 0.71 14.38 1.55
C SER A 84 0.40 15.81 2.01
N LEU A 85 0.55 16.09 3.31
CA LEU A 85 0.43 17.45 3.86
C LEU A 85 1.54 18.39 3.36
N LYS A 86 2.64 17.83 2.85
CA LYS A 86 3.75 18.56 2.23
C LYS A 86 3.63 18.66 0.70
N GLY A 87 2.53 18.20 0.12
CA GLY A 87 2.22 18.34 -1.30
C GLY A 87 2.40 17.09 -2.15
N ALA A 88 2.83 15.97 -1.58
CA ALA A 88 2.85 14.69 -2.30
C ALA A 88 1.43 14.14 -2.52
N THR A 89 1.25 13.37 -3.59
CA THR A 89 0.13 12.43 -3.71
C THR A 89 0.67 11.05 -3.33
N VAL A 90 0.02 10.34 -2.42
CA VAL A 90 0.48 9.00 -2.02
C VAL A 90 -0.65 8.00 -2.15
N VAL A 91 -0.44 6.98 -2.98
CA VAL A 91 -1.38 5.87 -3.20
C VAL A 91 -0.85 4.64 -2.50
N CYS A 92 -1.59 4.19 -1.48
CA CYS A 92 -1.18 3.14 -0.56
C CYS A 92 -1.98 1.86 -0.82
N LEU A 93 -1.32 0.75 -1.10
CA LEU A 93 -1.92 -0.58 -1.05
C LEU A 93 -1.69 -1.20 0.33
N VAL A 94 -2.78 -1.39 1.09
CA VAL A 94 -2.72 -1.90 2.47
C VAL A 94 -3.83 -2.92 2.73
N PRO A 95 -3.68 -3.77 3.77
CA PRO A 95 -4.79 -4.57 4.27
C PRO A 95 -5.98 -3.70 4.69
N ALA A 96 -7.20 -4.08 4.33
CA ALA A 96 -8.42 -3.40 4.76
C ALA A 96 -8.74 -3.71 6.24
N ARG A 97 -8.00 -3.07 7.14
CA ARG A 97 -8.04 -3.28 8.61
C ARG A 97 -8.80 -2.15 9.26
N THR A 98 -10.11 -2.09 9.02
CA THR A 98 -11.01 -1.04 9.53
C THR A 98 -11.15 -1.04 11.05
N ASP A 99 -10.56 -2.00 11.74
CA ASP A 99 -10.46 -2.14 13.19
C ASP A 99 -9.13 -1.60 13.77
N ALA A 100 -8.12 -1.40 12.91
CA ALA A 100 -6.80 -0.99 13.37
C ALA A 100 -6.74 0.51 13.70
N ARG A 101 -6.01 0.87 14.76
CA ARG A 101 -5.85 2.28 15.17
C ARG A 101 -5.34 3.18 14.05
N TRP A 102 -4.28 2.76 13.33
CA TRP A 102 -3.70 3.54 12.23
C TRP A 102 -4.67 3.75 11.07
N TRP A 103 -5.66 2.87 10.91
CA TRP A 103 -6.71 3.06 9.91
C TRP A 103 -7.59 4.26 10.27
N HIS A 104 -8.07 4.31 11.51
CA HIS A 104 -8.87 5.42 12.01
C HIS A 104 -8.08 6.74 12.07
N ASP A 105 -6.83 6.68 12.55
CA ASP A 105 -5.99 7.86 12.73
C ASP A 105 -5.59 8.48 11.38
N TYR A 106 -5.43 7.68 10.31
CA TYR A 106 -4.89 8.15 9.04
C TYR A 106 -5.76 7.79 7.83
N CYS A 107 -6.06 6.51 7.58
CA CYS A 107 -6.78 6.11 6.36
C CYS A 107 -8.14 6.78 6.21
N MET A 108 -8.87 7.00 7.31
CA MET A 108 -10.16 7.71 7.30
C MET A 108 -10.07 9.19 6.88
N LYS A 109 -8.86 9.75 6.77
CA LYS A 109 -8.61 11.11 6.27
C LYS A 109 -8.33 11.15 4.76
N GLY A 110 -8.20 9.98 4.10
CA GLY A 110 -7.95 9.85 2.67
C GLY A 110 -9.20 9.44 1.87
N GLU A 111 -9.02 9.23 0.58
CA GLU A 111 -9.96 8.47 -0.24
C GLU A 111 -9.68 6.97 -0.05
N ILE A 112 -10.72 6.17 0.15
CA ILE A 112 -10.60 4.73 0.36
C ILE A 112 -11.27 4.00 -0.80
N ARG A 113 -10.52 3.10 -1.45
CA ARG A 113 -11.04 2.20 -2.48
C ARG A 113 -10.88 0.76 -2.01
N LEU A 114 -12.00 0.12 -1.71
CA LEU A 114 -12.03 -1.28 -1.29
C LEU A 114 -11.88 -2.19 -2.50
N VAL A 115 -10.90 -3.09 -2.48
CA VAL A 115 -10.68 -4.06 -3.57
C VAL A 115 -11.71 -5.17 -3.47
N ARG A 116 -12.46 -5.40 -4.54
CA ARG A 116 -13.45 -6.48 -4.62
C ARG A 116 -12.74 -7.80 -4.85
N GLY A 117 -12.67 -8.62 -3.79
CA GLY A 117 -11.98 -9.90 -3.83
C GLY A 117 -10.62 -9.80 -3.16
N ARG A 118 -9.69 -10.68 -3.56
CA ARG A 118 -8.36 -10.78 -2.94
C ARG A 118 -7.31 -10.80 -4.04
N LEU A 119 -6.35 -9.89 -3.93
CA LEU A 119 -5.23 -9.81 -4.86
C LEU A 119 -4.35 -11.06 -4.74
N LYS A 120 -3.65 -11.36 -5.82
CA LYS A 120 -2.74 -12.49 -5.93
C LYS A 120 -1.32 -11.98 -6.13
N PHE A 121 -0.61 -11.78 -5.01
CA PHE A 121 0.72 -11.18 -5.02
C PHE A 121 1.80 -12.16 -5.51
N GLY A 122 2.84 -11.62 -6.18
CA GLY A 122 4.12 -12.28 -6.47
C GLY A 122 4.04 -13.71 -7.03
N GLY A 123 3.29 -13.94 -8.11
CA GLY A 123 3.22 -15.25 -8.77
C GLY A 123 2.68 -16.40 -7.90
N SER A 124 2.21 -16.12 -6.68
CA SER A 124 1.70 -17.10 -5.71
C SER A 124 0.66 -18.03 -6.33
N LYS A 125 0.44 -19.24 -5.81
CA LYS A 125 -0.70 -20.07 -6.27
C LYS A 125 -2.05 -19.56 -5.74
N TRP A 126 -2.03 -18.85 -4.61
CA TRP A 126 -3.21 -18.51 -3.83
C TRP A 126 -3.37 -17.00 -3.64
N ASN A 127 -4.61 -16.55 -3.49
CA ASN A 127 -4.93 -15.16 -3.18
C ASN A 127 -4.44 -14.79 -1.77
N ALA A 128 -4.22 -13.49 -1.54
CA ALA A 128 -3.91 -12.95 -0.22
C ALA A 128 -4.92 -13.43 0.83
N PRO A 129 -4.48 -13.86 2.01
CA PRO A 129 -5.40 -14.33 3.06
C PRO A 129 -6.21 -13.20 3.71
N PHE A 130 -5.97 -11.94 3.33
CA PHE A 130 -6.58 -10.72 3.87
C PHE A 130 -7.25 -9.86 2.77
N PRO A 131 -8.25 -9.04 3.12
CA PRO A 131 -8.81 -8.04 2.21
C PRO A 131 -7.81 -6.90 1.96
N ASN A 132 -7.90 -6.28 0.78
CA ASN A 132 -7.01 -5.18 0.39
C ASN A 132 -7.82 -3.89 0.17
N ALA A 133 -7.19 -2.76 0.43
CA ALA A 133 -7.70 -1.45 0.10
C ALA A 133 -6.59 -0.59 -0.50
N VAL A 134 -6.99 0.29 -1.41
CA VAL A 134 -6.17 1.41 -1.86
C VAL A 134 -6.59 2.64 -1.07
N VAL A 135 -5.64 3.30 -0.41
CA VAL A 135 -5.87 4.54 0.32
C VAL A 135 -5.07 5.64 -0.36
N ILE A 136 -5.75 6.72 -0.76
CA ILE A 136 -5.14 7.83 -1.47
C ILE A 136 -5.11 9.05 -0.56
N PHE A 137 -3.93 9.66 -0.44
CA PHE A 137 -3.71 10.92 0.23
C PHE A 137 -3.20 11.98 -0.76
N GLY A 138 -3.43 13.25 -0.44
CA GLY A 138 -2.96 14.40 -1.22
C GLY A 138 -4.03 14.99 -2.14
N LYS A 139 -3.61 15.92 -3.01
CA LYS A 139 -4.52 16.75 -3.83
C LYS A 139 -5.36 15.96 -4.84
N ASN A 140 -4.90 14.77 -5.23
CA ASN A 140 -5.62 13.89 -6.16
C ASN A 140 -6.66 13.00 -5.44
N ALA A 141 -6.72 13.03 -4.10
CA ALA A 141 -7.68 12.24 -3.33
C ALA A 141 -9.06 12.92 -3.27
N ARG A 142 -10.12 12.14 -3.45
CA ARG A 142 -11.50 12.53 -3.17
C ARG A 142 -11.81 12.26 -1.70
N ILE A 143 -11.48 13.20 -0.82
CA ILE A 143 -11.69 13.07 0.63
C ILE A 143 -13.16 12.76 0.95
N ASN A 144 -13.40 11.98 2.03
CA ASN A 144 -14.72 11.49 2.45
C ASN A 144 -15.40 10.54 1.43
N THR A 145 -14.61 9.89 0.58
CA THR A 145 -15.10 8.92 -0.40
C THR A 145 -14.66 7.51 -0.04
N ILE A 146 -15.62 6.57 -0.04
CA ILE A 146 -15.38 5.13 0.01
C ILE A 146 -16.06 4.52 -1.21
N ILE A 147 -15.28 3.88 -2.09
CA ILE A 147 -15.80 3.18 -3.28
C ILE A 147 -15.27 1.76 -3.38
N SER A 148 -15.95 0.92 -4.15
CA SER A 148 -15.44 -0.41 -4.53
C SER A 148 -14.69 -0.32 -5.85
N ILE A 149 -13.55 -1.01 -5.96
CA ILE A 149 -12.81 -1.21 -7.20
C ILE A 149 -12.62 -2.71 -7.50
N ALA A 150 -12.35 -3.05 -8.75
CA ALA A 150 -12.15 -4.43 -9.21
C ALA A 150 -10.67 -4.72 -9.49
#